data_AF-A0A094P1P8-F1
#
_entry.id   AF-A0A094P1P8-F1
#
_cell.length_a   1.000
_cell.length_b   1.000
_cell.length_c   1.000
_cell.angle_alpha   90.00
_cell.angle_beta   90.00
_cell.angle_gamma   90.00
#
_symmetry.space_group_name_H-M   'P 1'
#
loop_
_entity.id
_entity.type
_entity.pdbx_description
1 polymer ?
#
loop_
_entity_poly.entity_id
_entity_poly.type
_entity_poly.pdbx_seq_one_letter_code
_entity_poly.pdbx_strand_id
1 'polypeptide(L)'
;MARRKLSDTSHPDKSLDDSHWLRFGSDPQPSMRLKVLYVTFEEVAKSGPTSFNVSSVCDRLGITYPMVNHYFGSRDGLIAEAAHMVYLRYVEDLWAAVQRAPRNPKDRLAAWILAAIKETDEMGGWGSVLNYPLAAKDATAIVRSSFGEVMNQGFELNLARLGSLVKDIRSGEVSDPPWTIGSVPRSELLANPELRALVPTVAWSTLGVSVWLAGRHLPSRSIPEIEAMTSQLIDNHIAKMIKLIESHK
;
A
#
# COMPACT_ATOMS: atom_id res chain seq x y z
N MET A 1 -17.05 36.92 4.19
CA MET A 1 -15.85 36.05 4.25
C MET A 1 -14.85 36.54 3.22
N ALA A 2 -13.66 36.95 3.64
CA ALA A 2 -12.63 37.45 2.73
C ALA A 2 -12.10 36.31 1.84
N ARG A 3 -11.98 36.57 0.53
CA ARG A 3 -11.47 35.62 -0.45
C ARG A 3 -9.97 35.44 -0.22
N ARG A 4 -9.57 34.27 0.28
CA ARG A 4 -8.19 33.92 0.62
C ARG A 4 -7.30 33.99 -0.62
N LYS A 5 -6.07 34.53 -0.51
CA LYS A 5 -5.11 34.60 -1.63
C LYS A 5 -4.68 33.19 -2.01
N LEU A 6 -4.49 32.92 -3.31
CA LEU A 6 -4.01 31.64 -3.85
C LEU A 6 -2.61 31.24 -3.34
N SER A 7 -1.84 32.18 -2.80
CA SER A 7 -0.53 31.96 -2.19
C SER A 7 -0.58 31.65 -0.69
N ASP A 8 -1.78 31.62 -0.09
CA ASP A 8 -1.93 31.32 1.33
C ASP A 8 -1.93 29.80 1.53
N THR A 9 -0.80 29.28 2.01
CA THR A 9 -0.56 27.87 2.30
C THR A 9 -1.12 27.45 3.66
N SER A 10 -1.65 28.39 4.45
CA SER A 10 -2.17 28.07 5.77
C SER A 10 -3.51 27.34 5.67
N HIS A 11 -3.70 26.34 6.53
CA HIS A 11 -4.94 25.57 6.65
C HIS A 11 -5.55 25.77 8.04
N PRO A 12 -6.87 25.63 8.22
CA PRO A 12 -7.49 25.64 9.54
C PRO A 12 -6.85 24.63 10.49
N ASP A 13 -6.53 23.43 9.97
CA ASP A 13 -5.72 22.45 10.67
C ASP A 13 -4.24 22.83 10.59
N LYS A 14 -3.68 23.22 11.74
CA LYS A 14 -2.27 23.65 11.87
C LYS A 14 -1.27 22.50 11.73
N SER A 15 -1.71 21.25 11.79
CA SER A 15 -0.84 20.09 11.55
C SER A 15 -0.50 19.86 10.08
N LEU A 16 -1.18 20.57 9.18
CA LEU A 16 -0.99 20.50 7.73
C LEU A 16 0.14 21.42 7.25
N ASP A 17 1.34 21.19 7.80
CA ASP A 17 2.57 21.92 7.50
C ASP A 17 3.44 21.25 6.42
N ASP A 18 4.58 21.83 6.09
CA ASP A 18 5.52 21.30 5.09
C ASP A 18 5.95 19.86 5.41
N SER A 19 6.17 19.55 6.69
CA SER A 19 6.59 18.21 7.13
C SER A 19 5.49 17.18 6.89
N HIS A 20 4.24 17.58 7.07
CA HIS A 20 3.09 16.73 6.78
C HIS A 20 3.03 16.36 5.30
N TRP A 21 3.19 17.33 4.39
CA TRP A 21 3.10 17.09 2.95
C TRP A 21 4.23 16.20 2.43
N LEU A 22 5.43 16.38 2.97
CA LEU A 22 6.62 15.60 2.63
C LEU A 22 6.52 14.11 3.03
N ARG A 23 5.53 13.72 3.83
CA ARG A 23 5.25 12.29 4.12
C ARG A 23 4.68 11.54 2.91
N PHE A 24 4.08 12.28 1.96
CA PHE A 24 3.33 11.70 0.83
C PHE A 24 3.92 12.05 -0.54
N GLY A 25 4.85 13.00 -0.62
CA GLY A 25 5.48 13.43 -1.85
C GLY A 25 6.76 14.22 -1.60
N SER A 26 7.34 14.79 -2.66
CA SER A 26 8.58 15.58 -2.59
C SER A 26 8.35 17.09 -2.52
N ASP A 27 7.12 17.55 -2.71
CA ASP A 27 6.75 18.96 -2.69
C ASP A 27 6.24 19.34 -1.29
N PRO A 28 6.88 20.29 -0.58
CA PRO A 28 6.39 20.77 0.72
C PRO A 28 5.10 21.58 0.61
N GLN A 29 4.69 22.00 -0.60
CA GLN A 29 3.45 22.74 -0.84
C GLN A 29 2.73 22.22 -2.08
N PRO A 30 2.23 20.98 -2.04
CA PRO A 30 1.64 20.35 -3.21
C PRO A 30 0.34 21.06 -3.61
N SER A 31 -0.10 20.84 -4.86
CA SER A 31 -1.34 21.40 -5.36
C SER A 31 -2.52 21.10 -4.43
N MET A 32 -3.54 21.97 -4.40
CA MET A 32 -4.73 21.77 -3.58
C MET A 32 -5.40 20.41 -3.83
N ARG A 33 -5.39 19.94 -5.08
CA ARG A 33 -5.86 18.61 -5.48
C ARG A 33 -5.11 17.49 -4.75
N LEU A 34 -3.78 17.56 -4.70
CA LEU A 34 -2.96 16.59 -3.97
C LEU A 34 -3.16 16.70 -2.45
N LYS A 35 -3.33 17.91 -1.91
CA LYS A 35 -3.65 18.09 -0.49
C LYS A 35 -4.96 17.40 -0.10
N VAL A 36 -6.00 17.48 -0.95
CA VAL A 36 -7.27 16.75 -0.75
C VAL A 36 -7.03 15.23 -0.73
N LEU A 37 -6.21 14.70 -1.64
CA LEU A 37 -5.86 13.28 -1.67
C LEU A 37 -5.09 12.85 -0.42
N TYR A 38 -4.04 13.57 -0.03
CA TYR A 38 -3.21 13.23 1.13
C TYR A 38 -3.98 13.26 2.46
N VAL A 39 -4.83 14.28 2.66
CA VAL A 39 -5.72 14.30 3.82
C VAL A 39 -6.72 13.13 3.76
N THR A 40 -7.24 12.79 2.58
CA THR A 40 -8.11 11.63 2.40
C THR A 40 -7.41 10.32 2.75
N PHE A 41 -6.11 10.17 2.45
CA PHE A 41 -5.34 8.97 2.83
C PHE A 41 -5.44 8.73 4.33
N GLU A 42 -5.20 9.77 5.13
CA GLU A 42 -5.25 9.66 6.59
C GLU A 42 -6.66 9.42 7.12
N GLU A 43 -7.65 10.16 6.59
CA GLU A 43 -9.04 10.07 7.07
C GLU A 43 -9.61 8.67 6.83
N VAL A 44 -9.45 8.13 5.62
CA VAL A 44 -9.91 6.77 5.31
C VAL A 44 -9.09 5.72 6.06
N ALA A 45 -7.78 5.88 6.22
CA ALA A 45 -6.97 4.94 7.01
C ALA A 45 -7.49 4.82 8.46
N LYS A 46 -7.91 5.94 9.05
CA LYS A 46 -8.47 6.02 10.41
C LYS A 46 -9.91 5.51 10.49
N SER A 47 -10.83 6.03 9.66
CA SER A 47 -12.28 5.77 9.80
C SER A 47 -12.80 4.61 8.97
N GLY A 48 -12.04 4.14 7.98
CA GLY A 48 -12.54 3.23 6.95
C GLY A 48 -13.37 3.93 5.87
N PRO A 49 -13.60 3.26 4.72
CA PRO A 49 -14.26 3.84 3.56
C PRO A 49 -15.74 4.11 3.78
N THR A 50 -16.42 3.39 4.68
CA THR A 50 -17.85 3.60 4.96
C THR A 50 -18.10 4.84 5.79
N SER A 51 -17.30 5.05 6.84
CA SER A 51 -17.46 6.19 7.77
C SER A 51 -16.76 7.46 7.29
N PHE A 52 -15.94 7.38 6.24
CA PHE A 52 -15.28 8.55 5.67
C PHE A 52 -16.28 9.58 5.15
N ASN A 53 -16.09 10.84 5.56
CA ASN A 53 -16.89 11.98 5.13
C ASN A 53 -16.00 13.06 4.52
N VAL A 54 -16.35 13.50 3.32
CA VAL A 54 -15.64 14.57 2.60
C VAL A 54 -15.62 15.87 3.41
N SER A 55 -16.60 16.12 4.27
CA SER A 55 -16.60 17.30 5.14
C SER A 55 -15.37 17.36 6.05
N SER A 56 -14.87 16.23 6.57
CA SER A 56 -13.69 16.25 7.44
C SER A 56 -12.45 16.74 6.69
N VAL A 57 -12.31 16.37 5.42
CA VAL A 57 -11.23 16.85 4.54
C VAL A 57 -11.41 18.35 4.25
N CYS A 58 -12.63 18.77 3.93
CA CYS A 58 -12.96 20.16 3.65
C CYS A 58 -12.64 21.08 4.84
N ASP A 59 -13.05 20.67 6.04
CA ASP A 59 -12.86 21.44 7.27
C ASP A 59 -11.38 21.58 7.62
N ARG A 60 -10.61 20.48 7.50
CA ARG A 60 -9.14 20.49 7.74
C ARG A 60 -8.41 21.42 6.78
N LEU A 61 -8.80 21.41 5.50
CA LEU A 61 -8.14 22.21 4.46
C LEU A 61 -8.68 23.65 4.35
N GLY A 62 -9.86 23.94 4.92
CA GLY A 62 -10.53 25.24 4.80
C GLY A 62 -11.13 25.47 3.42
N ILE A 63 -11.67 24.41 2.82
CA ILE A 63 -12.20 24.41 1.45
C ILE A 63 -13.68 24.05 1.46
N THR A 64 -14.36 24.21 0.33
CA THR A 64 -15.78 23.88 0.20
C THR A 64 -15.99 22.57 -0.54
N TYR A 65 -17.08 21.86 -0.20
CA TYR A 65 -17.46 20.60 -0.84
C TYR A 65 -17.53 20.66 -2.40
N PRO A 66 -18.03 21.74 -3.04
CA PRO A 66 -17.99 21.88 -4.49
C PRO A 66 -16.58 21.76 -5.10
N MET A 67 -15.53 22.10 -4.36
CA MET A 67 -14.16 21.98 -4.83
C MET A 67 -13.71 20.52 -4.92
N VAL A 68 -14.21 19.65 -4.03
CA VAL A 68 -13.96 18.20 -4.11
C VAL A 68 -14.67 17.61 -5.33
N ASN A 69 -15.94 17.98 -5.55
CA ASN A 69 -16.65 17.57 -6.77
C ASN A 69 -15.98 18.09 -8.05
N HIS A 70 -15.40 19.30 -8.02
CA HIS A 70 -14.65 19.83 -9.16
C HIS A 70 -13.42 18.98 -9.51
N TYR A 71 -12.68 18.51 -8.52
CA TYR A 71 -11.45 17.73 -8.75
C TYR A 71 -11.70 16.23 -9.01
N PHE A 72 -12.70 15.65 -8.35
CA PHE A 72 -12.87 14.20 -8.28
C PHE A 72 -14.24 13.71 -8.75
N GLY A 73 -15.14 14.62 -9.11
CA GLY A 73 -16.52 14.32 -9.55
C GLY A 73 -17.47 13.93 -8.41
N SER A 74 -17.02 13.07 -7.49
CA SER A 74 -17.80 12.60 -6.36
C SER A 74 -16.90 12.16 -5.19
N ARG A 75 -17.53 11.88 -4.04
CA ARG A 75 -16.88 11.21 -2.90
C ARG A 75 -16.22 9.89 -3.32
N ASP A 76 -16.93 9.06 -4.07
CA ASP A 76 -16.41 7.75 -4.48
C ASP A 76 -15.32 7.88 -5.55
N GLY A 77 -15.37 8.93 -6.39
CA GLY A 77 -14.28 9.30 -7.28
C GLY A 77 -13.00 9.67 -6.51
N LEU A 78 -13.14 10.44 -5.42
CA LEU A 78 -12.03 10.77 -4.52
C LEU A 78 -11.46 9.51 -3.85
N ILE A 79 -12.32 8.61 -3.33
CA ILE A 79 -11.87 7.34 -2.72
C ILE A 79 -11.18 6.46 -3.77
N ALA A 80 -11.73 6.36 -4.98
CA ALA A 80 -11.17 5.53 -6.05
C ALA A 80 -9.78 6.01 -6.46
N GLU A 81 -9.63 7.32 -6.63
CA GLU A 81 -8.33 7.88 -6.95
C GLU A 81 -7.34 7.72 -5.79
N ALA A 82 -7.77 7.98 -4.57
CA ALA A 82 -6.90 7.78 -3.42
C ALA A 82 -6.48 6.31 -3.25
N ALA A 83 -7.37 5.35 -3.50
CA ALA A 83 -7.07 3.93 -3.43
C ALA A 83 -5.97 3.52 -4.43
N HIS A 84 -6.01 4.02 -5.67
CA HIS A 84 -4.96 3.70 -6.65
C HIS A 84 -3.60 4.26 -6.22
N MET A 85 -3.57 5.51 -5.72
CA MET A 85 -2.32 6.13 -5.28
C MET A 85 -1.73 5.41 -4.05
N VAL A 86 -2.56 5.10 -3.06
CA VAL A 86 -2.15 4.34 -1.86
C VAL A 86 -1.59 2.98 -2.26
N TYR A 87 -2.21 2.29 -3.22
CA TYR A 87 -1.73 1.00 -3.70
C TYR A 87 -0.37 1.09 -4.41
N LEU A 88 -0.19 2.06 -5.31
CA LEU A 88 1.09 2.23 -6.01
C LEU A 88 2.20 2.65 -5.05
N ARG A 89 1.89 3.52 -4.07
CA ARG A 89 2.82 3.88 -3.00
C ARG A 89 3.25 2.65 -2.20
N TYR A 90 2.29 1.80 -1.82
CA TYR A 90 2.59 0.53 -1.14
C TYR A 90 3.57 -0.33 -1.93
N VAL A 91 3.35 -0.53 -3.23
CA VAL A 91 4.25 -1.32 -4.08
C VAL A 91 5.68 -0.78 -4.07
N GLU A 92 5.85 0.54 -4.11
CA GLU A 92 7.18 1.16 -4.04
C GLU A 92 7.78 1.13 -2.63
N ASP A 93 6.98 1.32 -1.58
CA ASP A 93 7.45 1.26 -0.18
C ASP A 93 7.99 -0.14 0.17
N LEU A 94 7.35 -1.20 -0.34
CA LEU A 94 7.87 -2.57 -0.21
C LEU A 94 9.25 -2.73 -0.85
N TRP A 95 9.42 -2.21 -2.06
CA TRP A 95 10.69 -2.33 -2.77
C TRP A 95 11.77 -1.45 -2.17
N ALA A 96 11.42 -0.26 -1.66
CA ALA A 96 12.32 0.60 -0.92
C ALA A 96 12.81 -0.07 0.38
N ALA A 97 11.99 -0.88 1.05
CA ALA A 97 12.43 -1.69 2.19
C ALA A 97 13.45 -2.75 1.77
N VAL A 98 13.20 -3.45 0.65
CA VAL A 98 14.14 -4.43 0.07
C VAL A 98 15.48 -3.78 -0.27
N GLN A 99 15.48 -2.62 -0.91
CA GLN A 99 16.69 -1.94 -1.35
C GLN A 99 17.54 -1.42 -0.17
N ARG A 100 16.91 -1.10 0.97
CA ARG A 100 17.61 -0.70 2.20
C ARG A 100 18.15 -1.89 3.01
N ALA A 101 17.63 -3.09 2.78
CA ALA A 101 18.11 -4.29 3.47
C ALA A 101 19.55 -4.66 3.04
N PRO A 102 20.30 -5.37 3.89
CA PRO A 102 21.59 -5.94 3.50
C PRO A 102 21.52 -6.67 2.16
N ARG A 103 22.62 -6.65 1.39
CA ARG A 103 22.72 -7.36 0.11
C ARG A 103 22.89 -8.87 0.32
N ASN A 104 21.87 -9.49 0.91
CA ASN A 104 21.74 -10.91 1.14
C ASN A 104 20.31 -11.33 0.73
N PRO A 105 20.14 -12.45 0.00
CA PRO A 105 18.81 -12.85 -0.48
C PRO A 105 17.77 -13.03 0.63
N LYS A 106 18.16 -13.61 1.77
CA LYS A 106 17.28 -13.87 2.92
C LYS A 106 16.84 -12.58 3.58
N ASP A 107 17.79 -11.66 3.80
CA ASP A 107 17.50 -10.36 4.40
C ASP A 107 16.58 -9.52 3.51
N ARG A 108 16.76 -9.57 2.18
CA ARG A 108 15.91 -8.87 1.21
C ARG A 108 14.49 -9.43 1.16
N LEU A 109 14.32 -10.76 1.15
CA LEU A 109 12.99 -11.37 1.23
C LEU A 109 12.31 -11.06 2.57
N ALA A 110 13.05 -11.15 3.68
CA ALA A 110 12.55 -10.82 5.01
C ALA A 110 12.07 -9.36 5.06
N ALA A 111 12.84 -8.42 4.50
CA ALA A 111 12.46 -7.01 4.42
C ALA A 111 11.18 -6.78 3.62
N TRP A 112 10.99 -7.51 2.50
CA TRP A 112 9.73 -7.43 1.74
C TRP A 112 8.53 -7.91 2.56
N ILE A 113 8.65 -9.06 3.25
CA ILE A 113 7.59 -9.63 4.09
C ILE A 113 7.25 -8.69 5.27
N LEU A 114 8.27 -8.18 5.96
CA LEU A 114 8.10 -7.25 7.08
C LEU A 114 7.43 -5.96 6.62
N ALA A 115 7.85 -5.39 5.49
CA ALA A 115 7.21 -4.22 4.92
C ALA A 115 5.76 -4.51 4.54
N ALA A 116 5.47 -5.66 3.92
CA ALA A 116 4.10 -6.03 3.55
C ALA A 116 3.17 -6.12 4.78
N ILE A 117 3.67 -6.63 5.91
CA ILE A 117 2.92 -6.70 7.17
C ILE A 117 2.73 -5.30 7.76
N LYS A 118 3.80 -4.51 7.88
CA LYS A 118 3.79 -3.17 8.47
C LYS A 118 2.90 -2.21 7.67
N GLU A 119 3.08 -2.14 6.36
CA GLU A 119 2.34 -1.22 5.50
C GLU A 119 0.85 -1.59 5.45
N THR A 120 0.48 -2.87 5.59
CA THR A 120 -0.93 -3.28 5.70
C THR A 120 -1.59 -2.74 6.97
N ASP A 121 -0.84 -2.67 8.09
CA ASP A 121 -1.32 -2.06 9.34
C ASP A 121 -1.54 -0.55 9.17
N GLU A 122 -0.55 0.13 8.56
CA GLU A 122 -0.58 1.57 8.32
C GLU A 122 -1.68 1.97 7.31
N MET A 123 -1.92 1.15 6.27
CA MET A 123 -3.03 1.35 5.33
C MET A 123 -4.39 1.47 6.02
N GLY A 124 -4.55 0.73 7.11
CA GLY A 124 -5.75 0.79 7.90
C GLY A 124 -7.03 0.54 7.12
N GLY A 125 -7.92 1.54 7.07
CA GLY A 125 -9.18 1.46 6.34
C GLY A 125 -9.01 1.19 4.84
N TRP A 126 -7.90 1.58 4.24
CA TRP A 126 -7.59 1.25 2.84
C TRP A 126 -7.44 -0.24 2.60
N GLY A 127 -6.99 -1.00 3.61
CA GLY A 127 -6.95 -2.46 3.55
C GLY A 127 -8.32 -3.05 3.23
N SER A 128 -9.41 -2.43 3.69
CA SER A 128 -10.77 -2.88 3.37
C SER A 128 -11.17 -2.59 1.92
N VAL A 129 -10.76 -1.44 1.38
CA VAL A 129 -11.02 -1.05 -0.02
C VAL A 129 -10.27 -1.96 -0.99
N LEU A 130 -8.99 -2.22 -0.70
CA LEU A 130 -8.10 -2.96 -1.59
C LEU A 130 -8.32 -4.48 -1.53
N ASN A 131 -8.60 -5.05 -0.34
CA ASN A 131 -8.74 -6.50 -0.17
C ASN A 131 -10.19 -6.99 -0.17
N TYR A 132 -11.16 -6.11 0.12
CA TYR A 132 -12.59 -6.45 0.12
C TYR A 132 -13.38 -5.48 -0.77
N PRO A 133 -13.28 -5.60 -2.12
CA PRO A 133 -13.87 -4.69 -3.10
C PRO A 133 -15.34 -4.27 -2.86
N LEU A 134 -16.13 -5.15 -2.22
CA LEU A 134 -17.55 -4.90 -1.91
C LEU A 134 -17.76 -3.91 -0.75
N ALA A 135 -16.75 -3.68 0.09
CA ALA A 135 -16.80 -2.72 1.19
C ALA A 135 -16.94 -1.26 0.72
N ALA A 136 -16.51 -0.97 -0.52
CA ALA A 136 -16.62 0.33 -1.17
C ALA A 136 -17.04 0.18 -2.63
N LYS A 137 -18.14 -0.56 -2.87
CA LYS A 137 -18.55 -1.05 -4.20
C LYS A 137 -18.47 0.02 -5.31
N ASP A 138 -19.02 1.21 -5.08
CA ASP A 138 -19.09 2.26 -6.09
C ASP A 138 -17.71 2.87 -6.39
N ALA A 139 -16.90 3.10 -5.35
CA ALA A 139 -15.51 3.51 -5.51
C ALA A 139 -14.70 2.44 -6.26
N THR A 140 -14.87 1.16 -5.91
CA THR A 140 -14.16 0.06 -6.59
C THR A 140 -14.59 -0.10 -8.05
N ALA A 141 -15.84 0.24 -8.40
CA ALA A 141 -16.28 0.28 -9.79
C ALA A 141 -15.53 1.37 -10.59
N ILE A 142 -15.35 2.56 -9.99
CA ILE A 142 -14.56 3.65 -10.57
C ILE A 142 -13.08 3.27 -10.66
N VAL A 143 -12.51 2.62 -9.64
CA VAL A 143 -11.14 2.10 -9.71
C VAL A 143 -10.98 1.21 -10.93
N ARG A 144 -11.89 0.25 -11.13
CA ARG A 144 -11.80 -0.69 -12.25
C ARG A 144 -11.86 0.01 -13.60
N SER A 145 -12.73 1.01 -13.77
CA SER A 145 -12.90 1.70 -15.06
C SER A 145 -11.85 2.77 -15.34
N SER A 146 -11.34 3.46 -14.31
CA SER A 146 -10.45 4.62 -14.48
C SER A 146 -8.98 4.34 -14.13
N PHE A 147 -8.71 3.40 -13.22
CA PHE A 147 -7.36 3.14 -12.69
C PHE A 147 -6.94 1.66 -12.76
N GLY A 148 -7.80 0.79 -13.31
CA GLY A 148 -7.60 -0.66 -13.30
C GLY A 148 -6.33 -1.08 -14.03
N GLU A 149 -6.03 -0.47 -15.18
CA GLU A 149 -4.83 -0.80 -15.95
C GLU A 149 -3.54 -0.51 -15.16
N VAL A 150 -3.40 0.70 -14.63
CA VAL A 150 -2.19 1.08 -13.89
C VAL A 150 -2.05 0.30 -12.57
N MET A 151 -3.16 0.01 -11.89
CA MET A 151 -3.11 -0.84 -10.68
C MET A 151 -2.72 -2.28 -11.02
N ASN A 152 -3.21 -2.84 -12.11
CA ASN A 152 -2.80 -4.17 -12.57
C ASN A 152 -1.30 -4.20 -12.89
N GLN A 153 -0.78 -3.17 -13.58
CA GLN A 153 0.65 -3.05 -13.85
C GLN A 153 1.49 -2.89 -12.57
N GLY A 154 0.98 -2.17 -11.56
CA GLY A 154 1.60 -2.09 -10.23
C GLY A 154 1.61 -3.44 -9.50
N PHE A 155 0.52 -4.21 -9.59
CA PHE A 155 0.43 -5.55 -9.04
C PHE A 155 1.43 -6.50 -9.70
N GLU A 156 1.52 -6.47 -11.03
CA GLU A 156 2.50 -7.25 -11.78
C GLU A 156 3.93 -6.88 -11.41
N LEU A 157 4.24 -5.59 -11.24
CA LEU A 157 5.54 -5.14 -10.77
C LEU A 157 5.88 -5.71 -9.39
N ASN A 158 4.92 -5.68 -8.45
CA ASN A 158 5.11 -6.25 -7.13
C ASN A 158 5.39 -7.76 -7.18
N LEU A 159 4.61 -8.52 -7.95
CA LEU A 159 4.82 -9.96 -8.11
C LEU A 159 6.12 -10.29 -8.85
N ALA A 160 6.49 -9.51 -9.86
CA ALA A 160 7.76 -9.69 -10.56
C ALA A 160 8.94 -9.49 -9.60
N ARG A 161 8.94 -8.40 -8.83
CA ARG A 161 9.93 -8.10 -7.79
C ARG A 161 9.99 -9.22 -6.75
N LEU A 162 8.86 -9.71 -6.24
CA LEU A 162 8.83 -10.89 -5.36
C LEU A 162 9.41 -12.14 -6.04
N GLY A 163 9.10 -12.37 -7.31
CA GLY A 163 9.69 -13.46 -8.11
C GLY A 163 11.21 -13.38 -8.20
N SER A 164 11.78 -12.17 -8.33
CA SER A 164 13.23 -11.99 -8.28
C SER A 164 13.81 -12.36 -6.91
N LEU A 165 13.14 -11.98 -5.81
CA LEU A 165 13.57 -12.35 -4.45
C LEU A 165 13.53 -13.86 -4.22
N VAL A 166 12.48 -14.53 -4.72
CA VAL A 166 12.38 -16.00 -4.66
C VAL A 166 13.51 -16.65 -5.48
N LYS A 167 13.81 -16.13 -6.68
CA LYS A 167 14.93 -16.61 -7.51
C LYS A 167 16.28 -16.42 -6.79
N ASP A 168 16.49 -15.26 -6.18
CA ASP A 168 17.71 -14.89 -5.45
C ASP A 168 18.00 -15.82 -4.27
N ILE A 169 16.96 -16.22 -3.51
CA ILE A 169 17.11 -17.22 -2.43
C ILE A 169 17.65 -18.54 -2.98
N ARG A 170 17.18 -18.95 -4.17
CA ARG A 170 17.53 -20.24 -4.76
C ARG A 170 18.89 -20.24 -5.45
N SER A 171 19.27 -19.12 -6.08
CA SER A 171 20.60 -18.97 -6.67
C SER A 171 21.67 -18.62 -5.63
N GLY A 172 21.29 -18.03 -4.49
CA GLY A 172 22.22 -17.44 -3.54
C GLY A 172 22.79 -16.09 -4.00
N GLU A 173 22.28 -15.55 -5.11
CA GLU A 173 22.72 -14.28 -5.70
C GLU A 173 21.70 -13.19 -5.42
N VAL A 174 22.14 -11.93 -5.47
CA VAL A 174 21.27 -10.76 -5.27
C VAL A 174 21.08 -10.03 -6.59
N SER A 175 19.85 -9.98 -7.08
CA SER A 175 19.44 -9.27 -8.28
C SER A 175 19.00 -7.84 -7.98
N ASP A 176 19.19 -6.95 -8.95
CA ASP A 176 18.64 -5.59 -8.94
C ASP A 176 17.90 -5.32 -10.26
N PRO A 177 16.70 -5.91 -10.45
CA PRO A 177 15.97 -5.79 -11.69
C PRO A 177 15.56 -4.32 -11.95
N PRO A 178 15.76 -3.78 -13.17
CA PRO A 178 15.43 -2.39 -13.51
C PRO A 178 13.94 -2.21 -13.87
N TRP A 179 13.06 -3.08 -13.37
CA TRP A 179 11.66 -3.12 -13.76
C TRP A 179 10.86 -1.96 -13.16
N THR A 180 9.92 -1.47 -13.96
CA THR A 180 9.01 -0.37 -13.62
C THR A 180 7.57 -0.77 -13.94
N ILE A 181 6.61 0.07 -13.55
CA ILE A 181 5.21 -0.11 -13.92
C ILE A 181 5.10 -0.25 -15.44
N GLY A 182 4.40 -1.28 -15.90
CA GLY A 182 4.21 -1.59 -17.31
C GLY A 182 5.41 -2.23 -18.02
N SER A 183 6.56 -2.37 -17.34
CA SER A 183 7.81 -2.92 -17.90
C SER A 183 8.36 -4.03 -17.00
N VAL A 184 7.75 -5.22 -17.12
CA VAL A 184 8.17 -6.45 -16.44
C VAL A 184 8.25 -7.62 -17.43
N PRO A 185 9.19 -8.57 -17.27
CA PRO A 185 9.37 -9.69 -18.18
C PRO A 185 8.36 -10.81 -17.89
N ARG A 186 7.05 -10.52 -18.09
CA ARG A 186 5.94 -11.43 -17.74
C ARG A 186 6.14 -12.84 -18.29
N SER A 187 6.46 -12.95 -19.58
CA SER A 187 6.61 -14.22 -20.27
C SER A 187 7.76 -15.06 -19.71
N GLU A 188 8.88 -14.43 -19.32
CA GLU A 188 10.02 -15.13 -18.71
C GLU A 188 9.68 -15.64 -17.32
N LEU A 189 9.06 -14.79 -16.48
CA LEU A 189 8.67 -15.16 -15.12
C LEU A 189 7.64 -16.30 -15.12
N LEU A 190 6.66 -16.26 -16.03
CA LEU A 190 5.65 -17.30 -16.17
C LEU A 190 6.19 -18.60 -16.82
N ALA A 191 7.25 -18.53 -17.62
CA ALA A 191 7.88 -19.72 -18.18
C ALA A 191 8.55 -20.59 -17.09
N ASN A 192 8.95 -19.99 -15.96
CA ASN A 192 9.57 -20.71 -14.86
C ASN A 192 8.51 -21.44 -13.99
N PRO A 193 8.47 -22.79 -13.98
CA PRO A 193 7.46 -23.55 -13.22
C PRO A 193 7.62 -23.41 -11.70
N GLU A 194 8.84 -23.21 -11.21
CA GLU A 194 9.13 -23.09 -9.77
C GLU A 194 8.68 -21.73 -9.25
N LEU A 195 8.92 -20.65 -10.00
CA LEU A 195 8.40 -19.32 -9.66
C LEU A 195 6.87 -19.30 -9.67
N ARG A 196 6.23 -19.99 -10.63
CA ARG A 196 4.77 -20.14 -10.67
C ARG A 196 4.20 -20.86 -9.44
N ALA A 197 4.97 -21.77 -8.84
CA ALA A 197 4.56 -22.46 -7.62
C ALA A 197 4.83 -21.61 -6.37
N LEU A 198 6.03 -21.06 -6.23
CA LEU A 198 6.50 -20.42 -5.01
C LEU A 198 5.98 -18.99 -4.81
N VAL A 199 5.93 -18.18 -5.87
CA VAL A 199 5.57 -16.75 -5.76
C VAL A 199 4.15 -16.58 -5.22
N PRO A 200 3.11 -17.26 -5.75
CA PRO A 200 1.76 -17.16 -5.20
C PRO A 200 1.68 -17.66 -3.75
N THR A 201 2.39 -18.73 -3.40
CA THR A 201 2.41 -19.26 -2.03
C THR A 201 2.98 -18.24 -1.05
N VAL A 202 4.11 -17.62 -1.36
CA VAL A 202 4.71 -16.59 -0.50
C VAL A 202 3.81 -15.36 -0.42
N ALA A 203 3.27 -14.90 -1.56
CA ALA A 203 2.39 -13.74 -1.61
C ALA A 203 1.10 -13.93 -0.79
N TRP A 204 0.38 -15.05 -0.99
CA TRP A 204 -0.86 -15.34 -0.27
C TRP A 204 -0.62 -15.60 1.21
N SER A 205 0.45 -16.31 1.56
CA SER A 205 0.78 -16.56 2.97
C SER A 205 1.15 -15.27 3.69
N THR A 206 1.91 -14.39 3.02
CA THR A 206 2.24 -13.06 3.56
C THR A 206 1.00 -12.21 3.71
N LEU A 207 0.14 -12.11 2.69
CA LEU A 207 -1.11 -11.34 2.76
C LEU A 207 -2.02 -11.85 3.89
N GLY A 208 -2.13 -13.17 4.06
CA GLY A 208 -2.91 -13.76 5.15
C GLY A 208 -2.40 -13.35 6.52
N VAL A 209 -1.07 -13.38 6.73
CA VAL A 209 -0.44 -12.90 7.96
C VAL A 209 -0.62 -11.39 8.12
N SER A 210 -0.44 -10.60 7.06
CA SER A 210 -0.64 -9.15 7.09
C SER A 210 -2.06 -8.82 7.56
N VAL A 211 -3.10 -9.38 6.95
CA VAL A 211 -4.50 -9.11 7.35
C VAL A 211 -4.79 -9.59 8.79
N TRP A 212 -4.18 -10.69 9.22
CA TRP A 212 -4.39 -11.26 10.56
C TRP A 212 -3.66 -10.49 11.66
N LEU A 213 -2.38 -10.14 11.47
CA LEU A 213 -1.51 -9.50 12.47
C LEU A 213 -1.56 -7.97 12.47
N ALA A 214 -1.92 -7.33 11.36
CA ALA A 214 -2.02 -5.88 11.25
C ALA A 214 -3.25 -5.30 12.00
N GLY A 215 -3.56 -5.84 13.18
CA GLY A 215 -4.53 -5.29 14.15
C GLY A 215 -5.99 -5.20 13.69
N ARG A 216 -6.32 -5.68 12.48
CA ARG A 216 -7.62 -5.48 11.83
C ARG A 216 -8.47 -6.75 11.75
N HIS A 217 -7.91 -7.91 12.05
CA HIS A 217 -8.70 -9.11 12.26
C HIS A 217 -9.42 -9.02 13.62
N LEU A 218 -10.69 -8.63 13.56
CA LEU A 218 -11.50 -8.29 14.73
C LEU A 218 -11.49 -9.37 15.84
N PRO A 219 -11.60 -10.68 15.54
CA PRO A 219 -11.59 -11.71 16.58
C PRO A 219 -10.28 -11.88 17.36
N SER A 220 -9.11 -11.61 16.75
CA SER A 220 -7.81 -11.84 17.41
C SER A 220 -7.28 -10.62 18.16
N ARG A 221 -7.83 -9.42 17.90
CA ARG A 221 -7.33 -8.16 18.45
C ARG A 221 -7.37 -8.08 19.98
N SER A 222 -8.28 -8.80 20.62
CA SER A 222 -8.49 -8.73 22.08
C SER A 222 -7.82 -9.87 22.84
N ILE A 223 -6.82 -10.53 22.25
CA ILE A 223 -6.09 -11.67 22.86
C ILE A 223 -4.66 -11.21 23.20
N PRO A 224 -4.36 -10.80 24.44
CA PRO A 224 -3.07 -10.23 24.83
C PRO A 224 -1.88 -11.18 24.59
N GLU A 225 -2.10 -12.50 24.69
CA GLU A 225 -1.07 -13.50 24.46
C GLU A 225 -0.59 -13.51 23.01
N ILE A 226 -1.49 -13.25 22.04
CA ILE A 226 -1.13 -13.15 20.63
C ILE A 226 -0.33 -11.86 20.38
N GLU A 227 -0.75 -10.76 21.01
CA GLU A 227 -0.04 -9.48 20.92
C GLU A 227 1.40 -9.62 21.44
N ALA A 228 1.58 -10.22 22.62
CA ALA A 228 2.89 -10.45 23.22
C ALA A 228 3.83 -11.34 22.36
N MET A 229 3.26 -12.20 21.51
CA MET A 229 4.01 -13.12 20.65
C MET A 229 4.16 -12.64 19.21
N THR A 230 3.62 -11.48 18.84
CA THR A 230 3.48 -11.05 17.43
C THR A 230 4.82 -11.03 16.69
N SER A 231 5.86 -10.42 17.27
CA SER A 231 7.19 -10.40 16.65
C SER A 231 7.74 -11.80 16.39
N GLN A 232 7.63 -12.70 17.38
CA GLN A 232 8.09 -14.08 17.25
C GLN A 232 7.31 -14.85 16.17
N LEU A 233 6.01 -14.60 16.04
CA LEU A 233 5.16 -15.23 15.02
C LEU A 233 5.56 -14.77 13.60
N ILE A 234 5.89 -13.48 13.45
CA ILE A 234 6.39 -12.91 12.19
C ILE A 234 7.75 -13.52 11.82
N ASP A 235 8.69 -13.58 12.77
CA ASP A 235 10.01 -14.18 12.54
C ASP A 235 9.90 -15.65 12.13
N ASN A 236 9.02 -16.41 12.80
CA ASN A 236 8.73 -17.80 12.46
C ASN A 236 8.10 -17.93 11.06
N HIS A 237 7.22 -17.01 10.68
CA HIS A 237 6.63 -16.99 9.35
C HIS A 237 7.69 -16.76 8.27
N ILE A 238 8.55 -15.76 8.44
CA ILE A 238 9.65 -15.45 7.52
C ILE A 238 10.59 -16.67 7.38
N ALA A 239 11.02 -17.25 8.50
CA ALA A 239 11.89 -18.42 8.50
C ALA A 239 11.25 -19.61 7.75
N LYS A 240 9.94 -19.83 7.91
CA LYS A 240 9.19 -20.87 7.18
C LYS A 240 9.11 -20.58 5.68
N MET A 241 8.89 -19.32 5.28
CA MET A 241 8.86 -18.94 3.86
C MET A 241 10.23 -19.14 3.20
N ILE A 242 11.32 -18.74 3.86
CA ILE A 242 12.68 -18.97 3.35
C ILE A 242 12.94 -20.48 3.19
N LYS A 243 12.65 -21.28 4.23
CA LYS A 243 12.84 -22.73 4.19
C LYS A 243 12.00 -23.41 3.10
N LEU A 244 10.78 -22.94 2.86
CA LEU A 244 9.92 -23.42 1.79
C LEU A 244 10.58 -23.20 0.43
N ILE A 245 11.10 -22.00 0.17
CA ILE A 245 11.77 -21.65 -1.09
C ILE A 245 13.04 -22.49 -1.28
N GLU A 246 13.84 -22.68 -0.24
CA GLU A 246 15.08 -23.48 -0.28
C GLU A 246 14.82 -24.97 -0.53
N SER A 247 13.71 -25.52 -0.02
CA SER A 247 13.42 -26.96 -0.08
C SER A 247 12.54 -27.40 -1.25
N HIS A 248 11.95 -26.45 -1.99
CA HIS A 248 11.14 -26.74 -3.16
C HIS A 248 12.03 -27.20 -4.33
N LYS A 249 11.83 -28.45 -4.72
CA LYS A 249 12.47 -29.09 -5.88
C LYS A 249 11.77 -28.74 -7.18
#